data_AF-A0A6V7KS17-F1
#
_entry.id   AF-A0A6V7KS17-F1
#
_cell.length_a   1.000
_cell.length_b   1.000
_cell.length_c   1.000
_cell.angle_alpha   90.00
_cell.angle_beta   90.00
_cell.angle_gamma   90.00
#
_symmetry.space_group_name_H-M   'P 1'
#
loop_
_entity.id
_entity.type
_entity.pdbx_description
1 polymer ?
#
loop_
_entity_poly.entity_id
_entity_poly.type
_entity_poly.pdbx_seq_one_letter_code
_entity_poly.pdbx_strand_id
1 'polypeptide(L)' 'LDPAFPGFYFLGSEHVDADSARFVDIIHTDGGVYGALDDTGTVDFYPNGGTRPMPGCDFLRVPFTPS' A
#
# COMPACT_ATOMS: atom_id res chain seq x y z
N LEU A 1 1.94 0.02 6.78
CA LEU A 1 1.05 1.08 6.25
C LEU A 1 1.46 1.36 4.81
N ASP A 2 0.60 1.00 3.85
CA ASP A 2 0.72 1.12 2.39
C ASP A 2 2.12 0.79 1.82
N PRO A 3 2.54 -0.49 1.85
CA PRO A 3 3.89 -0.89 1.44
C PRO A 3 4.16 -0.51 -0.02
N ALA A 4 5.34 0.04 -0.31
CA ALA A 4 5.69 0.43 -1.67
C ALA A 4 5.81 -0.79 -2.60
N PHE A 5 5.15 -0.78 -3.77
CA PHE A 5 5.10 -1.91 -4.70
C PHE A 5 6.30 -1.99 -5.66
N PRO A 6 6.63 -0.96 -6.46
CA PRO A 6 7.51 -1.14 -7.62
C PRO A 6 8.91 -1.63 -7.25
N GLY A 7 9.50 -1.12 -6.17
CA GLY A 7 10.85 -1.48 -5.74
C GLY A 7 10.96 -2.82 -5.01
N PHE A 8 9.86 -3.27 -4.42
CA PHE A 8 9.88 -4.29 -3.38
C PHE A 8 9.17 -5.56 -3.83
N TYR A 9 7.90 -5.44 -4.21
CA TYR A 9 7.08 -6.57 -4.63
C TYR A 9 7.28 -6.87 -6.11
N PHE A 10 7.35 -5.84 -6.96
CA PHE A 10 7.56 -6.02 -8.41
C PHE A 10 9.01 -6.35 -8.76
N LEU A 11 9.98 -5.61 -8.22
CA LEU A 11 11.41 -5.87 -8.43
C LEU A 11 11.99 -6.95 -7.50
N GLY A 12 11.22 -7.45 -6.54
CA GLY A 12 11.59 -8.57 -5.67
C GLY A 12 12.65 -8.25 -4.63
N SER A 13 12.70 -7.01 -4.12
CA SER A 13 13.55 -6.67 -2.97
C SER A 13 12.91 -7.15 -1.66
N GLU A 14 13.71 -7.23 -0.59
CA GLU A 14 13.22 -7.53 0.76
C GLU A 14 12.14 -6.52 1.18
N HIS A 15 11.00 -7.02 1.63
CA HIS A 15 9.81 -6.23 1.95
C HIS A 15 9.17 -6.72 3.24
N VAL A 16 8.24 -5.93 3.78
CA VAL A 16 7.49 -6.33 4.97
C VAL A 16 6.59 -7.52 4.67
N ASP A 17 6.68 -8.54 5.52
CA ASP A 17 5.90 -9.77 5.45
C ASP A 17 5.50 -10.26 6.86
N ALA A 18 4.79 -11.38 6.94
CA ALA A 18 4.26 -11.92 8.18
C ALA A 18 5.36 -12.36 9.17
N ASP A 19 6.56 -12.67 8.68
CA ASP A 19 7.71 -13.11 9.49
C ASP A 19 8.55 -11.94 10.02
N SER A 20 8.32 -10.73 9.49
CA SER A 20 9.02 -9.51 9.89
C SER A 20 8.78 -9.12 11.36
N ALA A 21 7.73 -9.63 12.00
CA ALA A 21 7.47 -9.48 13.43
C ALA A 21 6.59 -10.62 13.98
N ARG A 22 6.28 -10.59 15.30
CA ARG A 22 5.34 -11.54 15.92
C ARG A 22 3.93 -11.45 15.32
N PHE A 23 3.55 -10.27 14.87
CA PHE A 23 2.27 -9.98 14.23
C PHE A 23 2.46 -8.73 13.38
N VAL A 24 2.03 -8.77 12.12
CA VAL A 24 2.16 -7.67 11.17
C VAL A 24 0.79 -7.34 10.60
N ASP A 25 0.31 -6.13 10.83
CA ASP A 25 -0.88 -5.59 10.19
C ASP A 25 -0.50 -4.63 9.06
N ILE A 26 -1.09 -4.84 7.89
CA ILE A 26 -0.88 -4.02 6.71
C ILE A 26 -2.18 -3.34 6.33
N ILE A 27 -2.10 -2.08 5.93
CA ILE A 27 -3.24 -1.30 5.46
C ILE A 27 -2.88 -0.82 4.06
N HIS A 28 -3.67 -1.20 3.06
CA HIS A 28 -3.48 -0.83 1.66
C HIS A 28 -4.37 0.36 1.33
N THR A 29 -3.78 1.44 0.77
CA THR A 29 -4.54 2.66 0.43
C THR A 29 -4.27 3.19 -0.98
N ASP A 30 -3.18 2.76 -1.61
CA ASP A 30 -2.83 3.11 -2.99
C ASP A 30 -2.34 1.88 -3.76
N GLY A 31 -2.98 0.75 -3.49
CA GLY A 31 -2.66 -0.54 -4.07
C GLY A 31 -2.74 -0.55 -5.59
N GLY A 32 -1.78 -1.23 -6.24
CA GLY A 32 -1.80 -1.56 -7.66
C GLY A 32 -0.91 -0.67 -8.54
N VAL A 33 -0.37 0.42 -8.00
CA VAL A 33 0.62 1.24 -8.70
C VAL A 33 1.76 1.66 -7.78
N TYR A 34 1.47 2.42 -6.72
CA TYR A 34 2.50 2.86 -5.77
C TYR A 34 2.55 1.97 -4.54
N GLY A 35 1.39 1.59 -4.01
CA GLY A 35 1.22 0.61 -2.94
C GLY A 35 1.09 -0.82 -3.47
N ALA A 36 1.48 -1.80 -2.66
CA ALA A 36 1.30 -3.23 -2.93
C ALA A 36 -0.16 -3.63 -2.75
N LEU A 37 -0.59 -4.67 -3.46
CA LEU A 37 -1.90 -5.32 -3.25
C LEU A 37 -1.77 -6.73 -2.71
N ASP A 38 -0.55 -7.25 -2.67
CA ASP A 38 -0.19 -8.57 -2.20
C ASP A 38 -0.48 -8.68 -0.69
N ASP A 39 -1.19 -9.75 -0.31
CA ASP A 39 -1.40 -10.13 1.09
C ASP A 39 -0.09 -10.69 1.66
N THR A 40 0.70 -9.87 2.34
CA THR A 40 1.96 -10.31 2.95
C THR A 40 1.99 -10.17 4.46
N GLY A 41 1.01 -9.49 5.08
CA GLY A 41 0.92 -9.37 6.52
C GLY A 41 0.44 -10.64 7.22
N THR A 42 0.36 -10.57 8.55
CA THR A 42 -0.48 -11.51 9.30
C THR A 42 -1.97 -11.22 9.08
N VAL A 43 -2.31 -9.92 8.94
CA VAL A 43 -3.63 -9.43 8.55
C VAL A 43 -3.47 -8.21 7.64
N ASP A 44 -4.22 -8.21 6.54
CA ASP A 44 -4.19 -7.16 5.53
C ASP A 44 -5.57 -6.49 5.44
N PHE A 45 -5.59 -5.16 5.56
CA PHE A 45 -6.78 -4.34 5.53
C PHE A 45 -6.84 -3.52 4.25
N TYR A 46 -7.99 -3.54 3.59
CA TYR A 46 -8.25 -2.83 2.34
C TYR A 46 -9.40 -1.82 2.49
N PRO A 47 -9.21 -0.70 3.22
CA PRO A 47 -10.23 0.34 3.33
C PRO A 47 -10.70 0.79 1.94
N ASN A 48 -12.01 0.86 1.73
CA ASN A 48 -12.60 1.31 0.46
C ASN A 48 -12.09 0.54 -0.78
N GLY A 49 -11.65 -0.72 -0.61
CA GLY A 49 -11.09 -1.54 -1.68
C GLY A 49 -9.57 -1.46 -1.85
N GLY A 50 -8.88 -0.66 -1.02
CA GLY A 50 -7.42 -0.64 -0.90
C GLY A 50 -6.64 -0.10 -2.10
N THR A 51 -7.35 0.45 -3.08
CA THR A 51 -6.78 1.10 -4.26
C THR A 51 -7.13 2.58 -4.26
N ARG A 52 -6.37 3.38 -5.01
CA ARG A 52 -6.73 4.78 -5.23
C ARG A 52 -7.92 4.93 -6.20
N PRO A 53 -8.67 6.04 -6.11
CA PRO A 53 -8.57 7.10 -5.12
C PRO A 53 -9.30 6.71 -3.83
N MET A 54 -8.69 7.02 -2.69
CA MET A 54 -9.39 6.95 -1.41
C MET A 54 -10.46 8.07 -1.33
N PRO A 55 -11.58 7.85 -0.62
CA PRO A 55 -12.57 8.91 -0.42
C PRO A 55 -11.93 10.17 0.17
N GLY A 56 -12.09 11.31 -0.51
CA GLY A 56 -11.46 12.58 -0.13
C GLY A 56 -10.06 12.84 -0.71
N CYS A 57 -9.52 11.92 -1.51
CA CYS A 57 -8.27 12.11 -2.25
C CYS A 57 -8.54 12.37 -3.75
N ASP A 58 -7.78 13.27 -4.34
CA ASP A 58 -7.79 13.47 -5.80
C ASP A 58 -7.00 12.36 -6.50
N PHE A 59 -7.46 11.91 -7.67
CA PHE A 59 -6.82 10.82 -8.42
C PHE A 59 -5.37 11.12 -8.82
N LEU A 60 -5.08 12.40 -9.05
CA LEU A 60 -3.76 12.90 -9.37
C LEU A 60 -3.55 14.23 -8.65
N ARG A 61 -3.36 14.21 -7.33
CA ARG A 61 -2.83 15.38 -6.66
C ARG A 61 -1.37 15.52 -7.08
N VAL A 62 -1.11 16.36 -8.08
CA VAL A 62 0.26 16.82 -8.40
C VAL A 62 0.86 17.31 -7.08
N PRO A 63 2.09 16.92 -6.67
CA PRO A 63 2.57 17.07 -5.30
C PRO A 63 2.65 18.51 -4.75
N PHE A 64 2.18 19.51 -5.51
CA PHE A 64 2.33 20.95 -5.21
C PHE A 64 1.13 21.82 -5.60
N THR A 65 -0.06 21.26 -5.83
CA THR A 65 -1.26 22.11 -6.00
C THR A 65 -1.96 22.29 -4.65
N PRO A 66 -2.11 23.54 -4.14
CA PRO A 66 -2.91 23.79 -2.95
C PRO A 66 -4.39 23.64 -3.29
N SER A 67 -5.17 23.22 -2.29
CA SER A 67 -6.62 23.09 -2.35
C SER A 67 -7.32 24.45 -2.44
#